data_AF-A0A5C8TE15-F1
#
_entry.id   AF-A0A5C8TE15-F1
#
_cell.length_a   1.000
_cell.length_b   1.000
_cell.length_c   1.000
_cell.angle_alpha   90.00
_cell.angle_beta   90.00
_cell.angle_gamma   90.00
#
_symmetry.space_group_name_H-M   'P 1'
#
loop_
_entity.id
_entity.type
_entity.pdbx_description
1 polymer ?
#
loop_
_entity_poly.entity_id
_entity_poly.type
_entity_poly.pdbx_seq_one_letter_code
_entity_poly.pdbx_strand_id
1 'polypeptide(L)'
;MAKRIKSRPQERGFILFDVVFEDGSRASNRRVPAEILGGLDGDEPARQIIAEQEEEIALKAGRPGREIQSLTRSPIIKPKPVV
;
A
#
# COMPACT_ATOMS: atom_id res chain seq x y z
N MET A 1 16.38 28.43 16.36
CA MET A 1 15.04 28.42 15.73
C MET A 1 14.84 27.05 15.07
N ALA A 2 13.98 26.19 15.64
CA ALA A 2 13.66 24.91 15.02
C ALA A 2 12.79 25.14 13.78
N LYS A 3 13.24 24.66 12.62
CA LYS A 3 12.47 24.72 11.36
C LYS A 3 11.21 23.87 11.56
N ARG A 4 10.05 24.52 11.61
CA ARG A 4 8.74 23.84 11.61
C ARG A 4 8.65 23.02 10.33
N ILE A 5 8.81 21.70 10.47
CA ILE A 5 8.56 20.74 9.41
C ILE A 5 7.08 20.90 9.08
N LYS A 6 6.75 21.46 7.92
CA LYS A 6 5.35 21.56 7.47
C LYS A 6 4.84 20.12 7.38
N SER A 7 4.01 19.72 8.32
CA SER A 7 3.19 18.52 8.20
C SER A 7 2.50 18.61 6.84
N ARG A 8 2.77 17.64 5.96
CA ARG A 8 2.05 17.56 4.68
C ARG A 8 0.56 17.54 5.02
N PRO A 9 -0.31 18.22 4.26
CA PRO A 9 -1.75 18.12 4.48
C PRO A 9 -2.09 16.63 4.57
N GLN A 10 -2.79 16.20 5.63
CA GLN A 10 -3.23 14.82 5.79
C GLN A 10 -3.79 14.39 4.44
N GLU A 11 -3.08 13.51 3.73
CA GLU A 11 -3.49 13.07 2.41
C GLU A 11 -4.78 12.29 2.62
N ARG A 12 -5.93 12.95 2.40
CA ARG A 12 -7.23 12.28 2.45
C ARG A 12 -7.30 11.38 1.22
N GLY A 13 -7.34 10.06 1.43
CA GLY A 13 -7.41 9.09 0.33
C GLY A 13 -6.67 7.80 0.62
N PHE A 14 -6.31 7.09 -0.45
CA PHE A 14 -5.58 5.84 -0.40
C PHE A 14 -4.28 5.94 -1.18
N ILE A 15 -3.20 5.40 -0.62
CA ILE A 15 -1.99 5.07 -1.38
C ILE A 15 -2.13 3.63 -1.87
N LEU A 16 -1.71 3.41 -3.12
CA LEU A 16 -1.72 2.10 -3.76
C LEU A 16 -0.37 1.41 -3.58
N PHE A 17 -0.40 0.10 -3.36
CA PHE A 17 0.77 -0.74 -3.23
C PHE A 17 0.71 -1.94 -4.18
N ASP A 18 1.88 -2.28 -4.72
CA ASP A 18 2.15 -3.54 -5.39
C ASP A 18 2.84 -4.49 -4.40
N VAL A 19 2.40 -5.75 -4.43
CA VAL A 19 2.77 -6.82 -3.52
C VAL A 19 3.45 -7.93 -4.31
N VAL A 20 4.59 -8.39 -3.81
CA VAL A 20 5.23 -9.63 -4.26
C VAL A 20 5.12 -10.64 -3.12
N PHE A 21 4.67 -11.85 -3.42
CA PHE A 21 4.55 -12.94 -2.46
C PHE A 21 5.76 -13.88 -2.55
N GLU A 22 5.98 -14.68 -1.51
CA GLU A 22 7.08 -15.65 -1.45
C GLU A 22 7.01 -16.72 -2.57
N ASP A 23 5.80 -17.02 -3.07
CA ASP A 23 5.58 -17.94 -4.20
C ASP A 23 5.89 -17.31 -5.58
N GLY A 24 6.39 -16.07 -5.61
CA GLY A 24 6.68 -15.30 -6.83
C GLY A 24 5.45 -14.69 -7.50
N SER A 25 4.24 -14.95 -6.98
CA SER A 25 3.02 -14.31 -7.47
C SER A 25 2.97 -12.84 -7.06
N ARG A 26 2.10 -12.07 -7.72
CA ARG A 26 1.98 -10.62 -7.50
C ARG A 26 0.54 -10.19 -7.36
N ALA A 27 0.32 -9.16 -6.54
CA ALA A 27 -0.91 -8.39 -6.52
C ALA A 27 -0.58 -6.91 -6.72
N SER A 28 -1.49 -6.17 -7.34
CA SER A 28 -1.29 -4.76 -7.64
C SER A 28 -2.41 -3.91 -7.08
N ASN A 29 -2.15 -2.62 -6.88
CA ASN A 29 -3.14 -1.63 -6.49
C ASN A 29 -3.87 -1.93 -5.17
N ARG A 30 -3.17 -2.50 -4.17
CA ARG A 30 -3.70 -2.68 -2.81
C ARG A 30 -3.83 -1.34 -2.12
N ARG A 31 -5.02 -1.04 -1.60
CA ARG A 31 -5.34 0.28 -1.04
C ARG A 31 -4.97 0.33 0.43
N VAL A 32 -4.22 1.34 0.81
CA VAL A 32 -3.87 1.64 2.20
C VAL A 32 -4.27 3.08 2.51
N PRO A 33 -5.02 3.34 3.60
CA PRO A 33 -5.36 4.71 3.97
C PRO A 33 -4.11 5.58 4.09
N ALA A 34 -4.09 6.71 3.41
CA ALA A 34 -2.91 7.57 3.39
C ALA A 34 -2.64 8.22 4.77
N GLU A 35 -3.66 8.30 5.64
CA GLU A 35 -3.56 8.85 6.99
C GLU A 35 -2.69 8.04 7.95
N ILE A 36 -2.54 6.73 7.71
CA ILE A 36 -1.69 5.85 8.53
C ILE A 36 -0.25 5.78 8.02
N LEU A 37 0.07 6.49 6.94
CA LEU A 37 1.37 6.47 6.27
C LEU A 37 2.11 7.80 6.46
N GLY A 38 3.44 7.77 6.34
CA GLY A 38 4.28 8.96 6.37
C GLY A 38 4.54 9.55 7.77
N GLY A 39 4.19 8.81 8.83
CA GLY A 39 4.63 9.04 10.20
C GLY A 39 6.08 8.63 10.44
N LEU A 40 6.48 8.41 11.71
CA LEU A 40 7.82 7.91 12.06
C LEU A 40 8.12 6.56 11.41
N ASP A 41 7.09 5.72 11.30
CA ASP A 41 7.16 4.36 10.76
C ASP A 41 7.03 4.32 9.23
N GLY A 42 6.90 5.48 8.58
CA GLY A 42 6.84 5.58 7.12
C GLY A 42 5.71 4.75 6.50
N ASP A 43 6.06 3.66 5.81
CA ASP A 43 5.14 2.74 5.15
C ASP A 43 4.96 1.41 5.90
N GLU A 44 5.60 1.21 7.04
CA GLU A 44 5.52 -0.03 7.80
C GLU A 44 4.06 -0.45 8.14
N PRO A 45 3.14 0.46 8.51
CA PRO A 45 1.73 0.12 8.75
C PRO A 45 1.00 -0.47 7.53
N ALA A 46 1.50 -0.22 6.31
CA ALA A 46 0.91 -0.78 5.10
C ALA A 46 0.95 -2.31 5.09
N ARG A 47 1.98 -2.92 5.69
CA ARG A 47 2.16 -4.38 5.65
C ARG A 47 1.02 -5.11 6.34
N GLN A 48 0.61 -4.65 7.52
CA GLN A 48 -0.47 -5.29 8.27
C GLN A 48 -1.82 -5.16 7.54
N ILE A 49 -2.15 -3.95 7.08
CA ILE A 49 -3.40 -3.69 6.36
C ILE A 49 -3.50 -4.52 5.07
N ILE A 50 -2.40 -4.67 4.34
CA ILE A 50 -2.38 -5.46 3.11
C ILE A 50 -2.46 -6.95 3.43
N ALA A 51 -1.81 -7.44 4.49
CA ALA A 51 -1.88 -8.83 4.90
C ALA A 51 -3.32 -9.25 5.25
N GLU A 52 -4.04 -8.43 6.00
CA GLU A 52 -5.45 -8.66 6.35
C GLU A 52 -6.35 -8.72 5.10
N GLN A 53 -6.15 -7.79 4.16
CA GLN A 53 -6.86 -7.82 2.88
C GLN A 53 -6.56 -9.10 2.08
N GLU A 54 -5.31 -9.55 2.02
CA GLU A 54 -4.93 -10.77 1.31
C GLU A 54 -5.51 -12.03 1.93
N GLU A 55 -5.56 -12.09 3.26
CA GLU A 55 -6.20 -13.19 3.98
C GLU A 55 -7.70 -13.24 3.69
N GLU A 56 -8.40 -12.10 3.74
CA GLU A 56 -9.82 -12.03 3.40
C GLU A 56 -10.08 -12.45 1.94
N ILE A 57 -9.21 -12.02 1.01
CA ILE A 57 -9.29 -12.41 -0.40
C ILE A 57 -9.03 -13.91 -0.56
N ALA A 58 -8.04 -14.46 0.12
CA ALA A 58 -7.71 -15.88 0.05
C ALA A 58 -8.86 -16.75 0.58
N LEU A 59 -9.45 -16.35 1.72
CA LEU A 59 -10.63 -16.98 2.30
C LEU A 59 -11.81 -16.96 1.32
N LYS A 60 -12.13 -15.79 0.76
CA LYS A 60 -13.21 -15.65 -0.24
C LYS A 60 -12.97 -16.44 -1.52
N ALA A 61 -11.70 -16.62 -1.90
CA ALA A 61 -11.30 -17.39 -3.08
C ALA A 61 -11.12 -18.89 -2.80
N GLY A 62 -11.29 -19.36 -1.55
CA GLY A 62 -11.12 -20.77 -1.19
C GLY A 62 -9.69 -21.28 -1.35
N ARG A 63 -8.68 -20.41 -1.21
CA ARG A 63 -7.25 -20.75 -1.33
C ARG A 63 -6.50 -20.40 -0.04
N PRO A 64 -5.35 -21.04 0.25
CA PRO A 64 -4.53 -20.66 1.40
C PRO A 64 -4.05 -19.21 1.29
N GLY A 65 -3.81 -18.59 2.46
CA GLY A 65 -3.15 -17.29 2.56
C GLY A 65 -1.74 -17.33 1.94
N ARG A 66 -1.28 -16.19 1.43
CA ARG A 66 0.04 -16.05 0.81
C ARG A 66 0.90 -15.12 1.64
N GLU A 67 2.15 -15.51 1.86
CA GLU A 67 3.11 -14.68 2.61
C GLU A 67 3.65 -13.55 1.74
N ILE A 68 3.62 -12.34 2.28
CA ILE A 68 4.12 -11.13 1.62
C ILE A 68 5.63 -11.06 1.74
N GLN A 69 6.32 -11.17 0.61
CA GLN A 69 7.76 -10.96 0.51
C GLN A 69 8.08 -9.46 0.57
N SER A 70 7.53 -8.67 -0.35
CA SER A 70 7.81 -7.23 -0.44
C SER A 70 6.60 -6.39 -0.86
N LEU A 71 6.67 -5.12 -0.49
CA LEU A 71 5.65 -4.09 -0.74
C LEU A 71 6.31 -2.86 -1.34
N THR A 72 5.70 -2.30 -2.37
CA THR A 72 6.18 -1.08 -3.03
C THR A 72 5.01 -0.17 -3.33
N ARG A 73 5.14 1.14 -3.10
CA ARG A 73 4.11 2.10 -3.53
C ARG A 73 3.96 2.02 -5.07
N SER A 74 2.74 1.83 -5.55
CA SER A 74 2.46 1.75 -6.98
C SER A 74 2.74 3.12 -7.65
N PRO A 75 3.25 3.14 -8.88
CA PRO A 75 3.51 4.38 -9.60
C PRO A 75 2.20 5.13 -9.91
N ILE A 76 2.22 6.46 -9.75
CA ILE A 76 1.10 7.30 -10.15
C ILE A 76 1.09 7.39 -11.68
N ILE A 77 0.24 6.60 -12.33
CA ILE A 77 0.04 6.68 -13.78
C ILE A 77 -0.72 7.97 -14.09
N LYS A 78 -0.02 8.99 -14.57
CA LYS A 78 -0.67 10.17 -15.15
C LYS A 78 -1.28 9.75 -16.50
N PRO A 79 -2.59 9.94 -16.72
CA PRO A 79 -3.17 9.66 -18.03
C PRO A 79 -2.44 10.53 -19.07
N LYS A 80 -2.05 9.91 -20.20
CA LYS A 80 -1.50 10.67 -21.33
C LYS A 80 -2.58 11.66 -21.81
N PRO A 81 -2.23 12.94 -22.06
CA PRO A 81 -3.19 13.85 -22.67
C PRO A 81 -3.67 13.22 -23.98
N VAL A 82 -4.99 13.06 -24.10
CA VAL A 82 -5.61 12.70 -25.38
C VAL A 82 -5.46 13.94 -26.25
N VAL A 83 -4.61 13.86 -27.26
CA VAL A 83 -4.40 14.89 -28.29
C VAL A 83 -5.53 14.80 -29.31
#